data_AF-A0A962CJ60-F1
#
_entry.id   AF-A0A962CJ60-F1
#
_cell.length_a   1.000
_cell.length_b   1.000
_cell.length_c   1.000
_cell.angle_alpha   90.00
_cell.angle_beta   90.00
_cell.angle_gamma   90.00
#
_symmetry.space_group_name_H-M   'P 1'
#
loop_
_entity.id
_entity.type
_entity.pdbx_description
1 polymer ?
#
loop_
_entity_poly.entity_id
_entity_poly.type
_entity_poly.pdbx_seq_one_letter_code
_entity_poly.pdbx_strand_id
1 'polypeptide(L)'
;MKTTIRWTVRLILLLASILLWHGPADAHDPAGGHEHAGPSPSVGLGALIFPTSTDNAQAQAAFERGALLLHLFEYDDAAAAFREAQALQPDYVMAVWGEAMTHNHPLWNQLDEKAGREVLQKLGATPAERAAKAMDPRERAYLAAVE
;
A
#
# COMPACT_ATOMS: atom_id res chain seq x y z
N MET A 1 7.56 31.41 -58.77
CA MET A 1 8.90 31.64 -59.36
C MET A 1 9.92 31.07 -58.39
N LYS A 2 10.84 30.25 -58.89
CA LYS A 2 11.69 29.28 -58.17
C LYS A 2 12.72 29.96 -57.25
N THR A 3 12.98 29.40 -56.06
CA THR A 3 14.33 29.31 -55.47
C THR A 3 14.41 28.22 -54.38
N THR A 4 15.08 27.14 -54.74
CA THR A 4 15.62 26.08 -53.88
C THR A 4 16.97 26.55 -53.36
N ILE A 5 17.26 26.46 -52.05
CA ILE A 5 18.64 26.51 -51.54
C ILE A 5 18.85 25.40 -50.52
N ARG A 6 19.62 24.40 -50.96
CA ARG A 6 20.20 23.32 -50.17
C ARG A 6 21.46 23.87 -49.51
N TRP A 7 21.55 23.81 -48.18
CA TRP A 7 22.79 24.08 -47.45
C TRP A 7 23.36 22.75 -46.97
N THR A 8 24.43 22.31 -47.61
CA THR A 8 25.42 21.42 -47.01
C THR A 8 26.26 22.20 -46.00
N VAL A 9 26.90 21.46 -45.08
CA VAL A 9 28.18 21.75 -44.38
C VAL A 9 28.09 21.76 -42.84
N ARG A 10 28.54 20.61 -42.28
CA ARG A 10 29.42 20.38 -41.11
C ARG A 10 28.91 20.89 -39.75
N LEU A 11 28.47 19.99 -38.87
CA LEU A 11 29.30 19.30 -37.84
C LEU A 11 30.04 20.31 -36.95
N ILE A 12 29.51 20.51 -35.72
CA ILE A 12 30.01 21.18 -34.49
C ILE A 12 28.68 21.47 -33.73
N LEU A 13 28.25 20.85 -32.63
CA LEU A 13 28.91 20.32 -31.43
C LEU A 13 28.10 19.14 -30.86
N LEU A 14 28.86 18.30 -30.17
CA LEU A 14 28.45 17.20 -29.31
C LEU A 14 27.41 17.58 -28.23
N LEU A 15 26.51 16.62 -27.99
CA LEU A 15 25.83 16.31 -26.72
C LEU A 15 24.78 17.31 -26.20
N ALA A 16 23.60 17.33 -26.82
CA ALA A 16 22.39 17.88 -26.21
C ALA A 16 21.19 16.94 -26.43
N SER A 17 21.23 15.71 -25.89
CA SER A 17 20.08 14.78 -26.00
C SER A 17 20.02 13.69 -24.92
N ILE A 18 20.43 13.96 -23.67
CA ILE A 18 19.97 13.18 -22.52
C ILE A 18 19.71 14.15 -21.37
N LEU A 19 18.64 14.94 -21.48
CA LEU A 19 18.10 15.73 -20.36
C LEU A 19 16.65 16.12 -20.68
N LEU A 20 15.83 15.12 -20.97
CA LEU A 20 14.37 15.22 -20.89
C LEU A 20 13.80 13.88 -20.37
N TRP A 21 14.21 13.53 -19.16
CA TRP A 21 13.36 12.78 -18.24
C TRP A 21 13.51 13.41 -16.86
N HIS A 22 12.91 14.57 -16.68
CA HIS A 22 12.54 15.06 -15.36
C HIS A 22 11.14 15.64 -15.51
N GLY A 23 10.14 14.75 -15.60
CA GLY A 23 8.84 15.10 -15.07
C GLY A 23 9.03 15.52 -13.61
N PRO A 24 8.18 16.38 -13.03
CA PRO A 24 8.28 16.68 -11.62
C PRO A 24 8.33 15.35 -10.89
N ALA A 25 9.39 15.14 -10.10
CA ALA A 25 9.33 14.14 -9.06
C ALA A 25 8.11 14.57 -8.26
N ASP A 26 7.04 13.78 -8.29
CA ASP A 26 5.98 13.88 -7.32
C ASP A 26 6.70 13.72 -5.98
N ALA A 27 6.99 14.86 -5.36
CA ALA A 27 7.34 14.90 -3.96
C ALA A 27 6.19 14.17 -3.29
N HIS A 28 6.50 13.03 -2.66
CA HIS A 28 5.59 12.34 -1.79
C HIS A 28 5.13 13.38 -0.77
N ASP A 29 3.96 13.96 -1.02
CA ASP A 29 3.32 14.90 -0.12
C ASP A 29 3.12 14.10 1.18
N PRO A 30 3.77 14.47 2.29
CA PRO A 30 3.51 13.79 3.54
C PRO A 30 2.05 14.10 3.86
N ALA A 31 1.18 13.13 3.58
CA ALA A 31 -0.24 13.21 3.88
C ALA A 31 -0.42 13.82 5.27
N GLY A 32 -1.29 14.84 5.35
CA GLY A 32 -1.44 15.74 6.48
C GLY A 32 -1.26 15.04 7.82
N GLY A 33 -0.34 15.57 8.63
CA GLY A 33 0.11 14.96 9.87
C GLY A 33 -1.04 14.71 10.85
N HIS A 34 -1.52 13.48 10.88
CA HIS A 34 -2.08 12.90 12.08
C HIS A 34 -0.88 12.64 13.00
N GLU A 35 -0.82 13.29 14.17
CA GLU A 35 0.21 13.00 15.16
C GLU A 35 0.10 11.51 15.56
N HIS A 36 0.99 10.69 15.01
CA HIS A 36 1.02 9.27 15.30
C HIS A 36 1.68 9.03 16.66
N ALA A 37 1.01 8.25 17.49
CA ALA A 37 1.61 7.69 18.69
C ALA A 37 2.89 6.92 18.31
N GLY A 38 3.92 6.98 19.16
CA GLY A 38 5.16 6.23 18.94
C GLY A 38 4.92 4.72 18.80
N PRO A 39 5.95 3.94 18.42
CA PRO A 39 5.81 2.53 18.08
C PRO A 39 5.07 1.76 19.18
N SER A 40 4.04 0.99 18.80
CA SER A 40 3.34 0.10 19.73
C SER A 40 4.23 -1.11 20.04
N PRO A 41 4.79 -1.24 21.26
CA PRO A 41 5.62 -2.40 21.58
C PRO A 41 4.72 -3.64 21.68
N SER A 42 4.96 -4.62 20.83
CA SER A 42 4.39 -5.96 21.01
C SER A 42 5.49 -6.86 21.58
N VAL A 43 5.25 -7.36 22.80
CA VAL A 43 6.26 -8.10 23.57
C VAL A 43 6.79 -9.26 22.74
N GLY A 44 8.08 -9.25 22.43
CA GLY A 44 8.77 -10.30 21.67
C GLY A 44 8.69 -10.21 20.15
N LEU A 45 7.85 -9.33 19.57
CA LEU A 45 7.73 -9.17 18.11
C LEU A 45 8.48 -7.95 17.56
N GLY A 46 8.87 -7.03 18.44
CA GLY A 46 9.56 -5.79 18.08
C GLY A 46 8.64 -4.58 18.09
N ALA A 47 8.94 -3.63 17.22
CA ALA A 47 8.26 -2.34 17.13
C ALA A 47 7.99 -2.02 15.66
N LEU A 48 6.77 -1.55 15.38
CA LEU A 48 6.35 -1.09 14.06
C LEU A 48 5.70 0.28 14.22
N ILE A 49 5.97 1.17 13.27
CA ILE A 49 5.20 2.39 13.06
C ILE A 49 4.63 2.27 11.67
N PHE A 50 3.33 1.99 11.57
CA PHE A 50 2.66 1.91 10.27
C PHE A 50 1.44 2.83 10.29
N PRO A 51 1.61 4.11 9.94
CA PRO A 51 0.51 5.06 9.82
C PRO A 51 -0.65 4.47 9.02
N THR A 52 -1.87 4.55 9.54
CA THR A 52 -3.10 4.30 8.78
C THR A 52 -4.10 5.43 9.03
N SER A 53 -5.21 5.42 8.29
CA SER A 53 -6.31 6.38 8.39
C SER A 53 -7.22 6.15 9.59
N THR A 54 -7.01 5.08 10.38
CA THR A 54 -7.77 4.86 11.61
C THR A 54 -7.46 5.94 12.65
N ASP A 55 -8.50 6.42 13.32
CA ASP A 55 -8.42 7.23 14.53
C ASP A 55 -8.54 6.37 15.80
N ASN A 56 -8.80 5.06 15.66
CA ASN A 56 -8.92 4.13 16.77
C ASN A 56 -7.55 3.54 17.12
N ALA A 57 -6.94 4.05 18.19
CA ALA A 57 -5.62 3.62 18.65
C ALA A 57 -5.54 2.12 19.00
N GLN A 58 -6.63 1.49 19.45
CA GLN A 58 -6.64 0.05 19.72
C GLN A 58 -6.67 -0.76 18.43
N ALA A 59 -7.45 -0.32 17.44
CA ALA A 59 -7.49 -0.94 16.12
C ALA A 59 -6.13 -0.81 15.43
N GLN A 60 -5.49 0.37 15.50
CA GLN A 60 -4.13 0.61 15.02
C GLN A 60 -3.13 -0.34 15.67
N ALA A 61 -3.15 -0.49 16.99
CA ALA A 61 -2.22 -1.36 17.71
C ALA A 61 -2.41 -2.85 17.34
N ALA A 62 -3.66 -3.31 17.18
CA ALA A 62 -3.97 -4.66 16.71
C ALA A 62 -3.50 -4.89 15.26
N PHE A 63 -3.70 -3.91 14.37
CA PHE A 63 -3.17 -3.94 13.01
C PHE A 63 -1.63 -4.01 12.98
N GLU A 64 -0.95 -3.17 13.75
CA GLU A 64 0.53 -3.19 13.83
C GLU A 64 1.05 -4.52 14.37
N ARG A 65 0.38 -5.10 15.36
CA ARG A 65 0.68 -6.45 15.84
C ARG A 65 0.51 -7.49 14.73
N GLY A 66 -0.60 -7.43 13.98
CA GLY A 66 -0.86 -8.32 12.84
C GLY A 66 0.22 -8.21 11.76
N ALA A 67 0.66 -6.99 11.44
CA ALA A 67 1.72 -6.75 10.48
C ALA A 67 3.09 -7.31 10.94
N LEU A 68 3.41 -7.19 12.24
CA LEU A 68 4.62 -7.80 12.83
C LEU A 68 4.56 -9.33 12.79
N LEU A 69 3.40 -9.94 13.11
CA LEU A 69 3.20 -11.38 13.01
C LEU A 69 3.31 -11.87 11.56
N LEU A 70 2.72 -11.13 10.62
CA LEU A 70 2.81 -11.44 9.19
C LEU A 70 4.26 -11.37 8.68
N HIS A 71 5.05 -10.41 9.17
CA HIS A 71 6.49 -10.33 8.88
C HIS A 71 7.29 -11.54 9.39
N LEU A 72 6.84 -12.15 10.49
CA LEU A 72 7.42 -13.36 11.06
C LEU A 72 6.82 -14.66 10.49
N PHE A 73 5.94 -14.55 9.48
CA PHE A 73 5.24 -15.68 8.86
C PHE A 73 4.29 -16.44 9.81
N GLU A 74 3.84 -15.80 10.89
CA GLU A 74 2.83 -16.34 11.82
C GLU A 74 1.42 -16.03 11.29
N TYR A 75 1.03 -16.67 10.19
CA TYR A 75 -0.15 -16.30 9.40
C TYR A 75 -1.48 -16.38 10.17
N ASP A 76 -1.69 -17.44 10.95
CA ASP A 76 -2.94 -17.64 11.70
C ASP A 76 -3.11 -16.58 12.80
N ASP A 77 -2.02 -16.28 13.52
CA ASP A 77 -1.99 -15.25 14.56
C ASP A 77 -2.11 -13.85 13.96
N ALA A 78 -1.47 -13.61 12.81
CA ALA A 78 -1.63 -12.36 12.06
C ALA A 78 -3.09 -12.15 11.65
N ALA A 79 -3.74 -13.16 11.09
CA ALA A 79 -5.14 -13.11 10.71
C ALA A 79 -6.04 -12.85 11.93
N ALA A 80 -5.74 -13.45 13.08
CA ALA A 80 -6.46 -13.19 14.32
C ALA A 80 -6.32 -11.73 14.79
N ALA A 81 -5.11 -11.16 14.75
CA ALA A 81 -4.87 -9.76 15.11
C ALA A 81 -5.55 -8.78 14.15
N PHE A 82 -5.56 -9.07 12.85
CA PHE A 82 -6.31 -8.26 11.88
C PHE A 82 -7.82 -8.33 12.09
N ARG A 83 -8.36 -9.51 12.44
CA ARG A 83 -9.78 -9.64 12.82
C ARG A 83 -10.12 -8.90 14.11
N GLU A 84 -9.20 -8.86 15.08
CA GLU A 84 -9.35 -8.02 16.28
C GLU A 84 -9.45 -6.54 15.90
N ALA A 85 -8.56 -6.05 15.03
CA ALA A 85 -8.63 -4.68 14.52
C ALA A 85 -9.95 -4.39 13.80
N GLN A 86 -10.45 -5.33 12.99
CA GLN A 86 -11.78 -5.23 12.35
C GLN A 86 -12.93 -5.23 13.37
N ALA A 87 -12.84 -6.00 14.45
CA ALA A 87 -13.86 -6.00 15.50
C ALA A 87 -13.93 -4.66 16.24
N LEU A 88 -12.79 -3.98 16.39
CA LEU A 88 -12.68 -2.63 16.97
C LEU A 88 -13.14 -1.54 15.99
N GLN A 89 -12.94 -1.72 14.69
CA GLN A 89 -13.41 -0.82 13.64
C GLN A 89 -13.80 -1.62 12.36
N PRO A 90 -15.10 -1.90 12.14
CA PRO A 90 -15.55 -2.77 11.05
C PRO A 90 -15.19 -2.30 9.64
N ASP A 91 -15.06 -0.99 9.42
CA ASP A 91 -14.70 -0.39 8.13
C ASP A 91 -13.18 -0.13 7.99
N TYR A 92 -12.36 -0.72 8.84
CA TYR A 92 -10.91 -0.51 8.82
C TYR A 92 -10.25 -1.23 7.64
N VAL A 93 -10.11 -0.51 6.53
CA VAL A 93 -9.60 -1.02 5.25
C VAL A 93 -8.27 -1.75 5.40
N MET A 94 -7.31 -1.18 6.13
CA MET A 94 -5.98 -1.78 6.28
C MET A 94 -5.99 -3.09 7.07
N ALA A 95 -6.90 -3.27 8.03
CA ALA A 95 -7.06 -4.53 8.73
C ALA A 95 -7.66 -5.62 7.83
N VAL A 96 -8.60 -5.28 6.94
CA VAL A 96 -9.14 -6.25 5.97
C VAL A 96 -8.09 -6.60 4.92
N TRP A 97 -7.33 -5.62 4.42
CA TRP A 97 -6.20 -5.84 3.54
C TRP A 97 -5.14 -6.76 4.18
N GLY A 98 -4.78 -6.49 5.45
CA GLY A 98 -3.82 -7.29 6.20
C GLY A 98 -4.27 -8.75 6.35
N GLU A 99 -5.53 -9.00 6.68
CA GLU A 99 -6.07 -10.37 6.76
C GLU A 99 -6.03 -11.05 5.39
N ALA A 100 -6.39 -10.36 4.30
CA ALA A 100 -6.31 -10.94 2.96
C ALA A 100 -4.88 -11.39 2.59
N MET A 101 -3.86 -10.61 2.99
CA MET A 101 -2.45 -10.98 2.78
C MET A 101 -2.02 -12.24 3.51
N THR A 102 -2.71 -12.63 4.59
CA THR A 102 -2.40 -13.87 5.33
C THR A 102 -2.68 -15.14 4.51
N HIS A 103 -3.34 -15.03 3.36
CA HIS A 103 -3.58 -16.13 2.42
C HIS A 103 -2.54 -16.24 1.30
N ASN A 104 -1.53 -15.36 1.30
CA ASN A 104 -0.40 -15.40 0.38
C ASN A 104 0.89 -15.77 1.13
N HIS A 105 1.37 -16.99 0.92
CA HIS A 105 2.56 -17.56 1.59
C HIS A 105 3.67 -17.79 0.56
N PRO A 106 4.34 -16.71 0.08
CA PRO A 106 5.24 -16.78 -1.08
C PRO A 106 6.48 -17.64 -0.82
N LEU A 107 6.99 -17.69 0.42
CA LEU A 107 8.14 -18.52 0.78
C LEU A 107 7.87 -20.02 0.60
N TRP A 108 6.60 -20.42 0.71
CA TRP A 108 6.14 -21.80 0.54
C TRP A 108 5.44 -22.04 -0.79
N ASN A 109 5.39 -21.04 -1.68
CA ASN A 109 4.65 -21.10 -2.94
C ASN A 109 3.19 -21.56 -2.76
N GLN A 110 2.54 -21.05 -1.70
CA GLN A 110 1.13 -21.31 -1.41
C GLN A 110 0.37 -19.99 -1.52
N LEU A 111 -0.69 -19.99 -2.32
CA LEU A 111 -1.56 -18.84 -2.49
C LEU A 111 -3.00 -19.34 -2.56
N ASP A 112 -3.80 -18.91 -1.60
CA ASP A 112 -5.26 -19.10 -1.63
C ASP A 112 -5.92 -17.78 -2.05
N GLU A 113 -5.91 -17.50 -3.37
CA GLU A 113 -6.53 -16.29 -3.91
C GLU A 113 -8.01 -16.20 -3.56
N LYS A 114 -8.71 -17.33 -3.50
CA LYS A 114 -10.15 -17.36 -3.23
C LYS A 114 -10.40 -16.91 -1.80
N ALA A 115 -9.69 -17.47 -0.82
CA ALA A 115 -9.83 -17.06 0.58
C ALA A 115 -9.45 -15.58 0.78
N GLY A 116 -8.35 -15.12 0.16
CA GLY A 116 -7.96 -13.71 0.17
C GLY A 116 -9.06 -12.79 -0.36
N ARG A 117 -9.66 -13.10 -1.51
CA ARG A 117 -10.76 -12.31 -2.09
C ARG A 117 -12.05 -12.39 -1.27
N GLU A 118 -12.32 -13.51 -0.60
CA GLU A 118 -13.47 -13.66 0.30
C GLU A 118 -13.35 -12.72 1.51
N VAL A 119 -12.15 -12.56 2.07
CA VAL A 119 -11.90 -11.58 3.14
C VAL A 119 -12.26 -10.17 2.70
N LEU A 120 -11.91 -9.78 1.47
CA LEU A 120 -12.20 -8.43 0.96
C LEU A 120 -13.71 -8.14 0.90
N GLN A 121 -14.57 -9.14 0.75
CA GLN A 121 -16.03 -8.96 0.69
C GLN A 121 -16.61 -8.28 1.94
N LYS A 122 -15.89 -8.31 3.07
CA LYS A 122 -16.23 -7.57 4.29
C LYS A 122 -16.33 -6.05 4.07
N LEU A 123 -15.58 -5.51 3.10
CA LEU A 123 -15.61 -4.08 2.73
C LEU A 123 -16.66 -3.76 1.65
N GLY A 124 -17.21 -4.76 0.95
CA GLY A 124 -18.14 -4.52 -0.16
C GLY A 124 -18.07 -5.61 -1.22
N ALA A 125 -19.12 -5.71 -2.03
CA ALA A 125 -19.27 -6.76 -3.03
C ALA A 125 -18.37 -6.55 -4.25
N THR A 126 -18.09 -5.29 -4.61
CA THR A 126 -17.28 -4.95 -5.80
C THR A 126 -15.98 -4.22 -5.44
N PRO A 127 -14.92 -4.34 -6.27
CA PRO A 127 -13.69 -3.57 -6.07
C PRO A 127 -13.93 -2.06 -5.96
N ALA A 128 -14.89 -1.53 -6.72
CA ALA A 128 -15.23 -0.10 -6.69
C ALA A 128 -15.83 0.33 -5.34
N GLU A 129 -16.73 -0.47 -4.77
CA GLU A 129 -17.29 -0.22 -3.43
C GLU A 129 -16.22 -0.23 -2.35
N ARG A 130 -15.29 -1.19 -2.42
CA ARG A 130 -14.19 -1.30 -1.45
C ARG A 130 -13.20 -0.15 -1.57
N ALA A 131 -12.83 0.23 -2.80
CA ALA A 131 -11.95 1.37 -3.06
C ALA A 131 -12.54 2.69 -2.56
N ALA A 132 -13.87 2.85 -2.60
CA ALA A 132 -14.55 4.03 -2.09
C ALA A 132 -14.47 4.18 -0.55
N LYS A 133 -14.22 3.08 0.20
CA LYS A 133 -13.98 3.12 1.65
C LYS A 133 -12.57 3.56 2.01
N ALA A 134 -11.60 3.40 1.12
CA ALA A 134 -10.21 3.80 1.33
C ALA A 134 -10.03 5.30 1.00
N MET A 135 -10.22 6.16 2.00
CA MET A 135 -10.09 7.61 1.82
C MET A 135 -8.65 8.03 1.52
N ASP A 136 -7.67 7.39 2.18
CA ASP A 136 -6.25 7.64 1.95
C ASP A 136 -5.79 7.02 0.60
N PRO A 137 -5.11 7.79 -0.28
CA PRO A 137 -4.65 7.28 -1.57
C PRO A 137 -3.70 6.08 -1.47
N ARG A 138 -2.84 6.03 -0.44
CA ARG A 138 -1.89 4.93 -0.25
C ARG A 138 -2.61 3.68 0.21
N GLU A 139 -3.56 3.78 1.14
CA GLU A 139 -4.41 2.64 1.53
C GLU A 139 -5.25 2.10 0.37
N ARG A 140 -5.76 2.98 -0.48
CA ARG A 140 -6.47 2.58 -1.70
C ARG A 140 -5.56 1.81 -2.65
N ALA A 141 -4.30 2.21 -2.78
CA ALA A 141 -3.32 1.50 -3.60
C ALA A 141 -2.96 0.12 -2.99
N TYR A 142 -2.85 0.01 -1.66
CA TYR A 142 -2.66 -1.27 -0.99
C TYR A 142 -3.83 -2.21 -1.24
N LEU A 143 -5.06 -1.73 -1.05
CA LEU A 143 -6.27 -2.50 -1.32
C LEU A 143 -6.31 -2.95 -2.79
N ALA A 144 -6.04 -2.07 -3.75
CA ALA A 144 -6.01 -2.41 -5.17
C ALA A 144 -4.98 -3.50 -5.54
N ALA A 145 -3.89 -3.64 -4.77
CA ALA A 145 -2.86 -4.65 -5.00
C ALA A 145 -3.30 -6.08 -4.67
N VAL A 146 -4.39 -6.25 -3.92
CA VAL A 146 -4.92 -7.57 -3.50
C VAL A 146 -6.27 -7.90 -4.13
N GLU A 147 -6.74 -7.07 -5.06
CA GLU A 147 -8.06 -7.18 -5.72
C GLU A 147 -8.22 -8.37 -6.68
#